data_AF-A0A093XW90-F1
#
_entry.id   AF-A0A093XW90-F1
#
_cell.length_a   1.000
_cell.length_b   1.000
_cell.length_c   1.000
_cell.angle_alpha   90.00
_cell.angle_beta   90.00
_cell.angle_gamma   90.00
#
_symmetry.space_group_name_H-M   'P 1'
#
loop_
_entity.id
_entity.type
_entity.pdbx_description
1 polymer ?
#
loop_
_entity_poly.entity_id
_entity_poly.type
_entity_poly.pdbx_seq_one_letter_code
_entity_poly.pdbx_strand_id
1 'polypeptide(L)'
;LDLATAAYPERDLEQQVSPLLSVLRKIYAVAPRPVKVHLRVLLLPTAEDRLKPLGATNTLSSRILKLSTSPLAPTAREELSHLLFEMSDKDAKNFVQNVGYGFASGFLFQNNVPIPENALDAWSINDSASVGGRSSVGERSSSSSARTFGMVGGKAVNPITGQTLESEEPWEGNKMTREEKEREAERLMVMFDRLQKNGIIKTENPMRTMQQEGRFEELSDDDSS
;
A
#
# COMPACT_ATOMS: atom_id res chain seq x y z
N LEU A 1 3.47 -25.28 8.73
CA LEU A 1 2.79 -24.24 7.92
C LEU A 1 3.38 -24.18 6.52
N ASP A 2 4.69 -24.03 6.37
CA ASP A 2 5.31 -23.87 5.06
C ASP A 2 5.11 -25.05 4.10
N LEU A 3 5.26 -26.28 4.60
CA LEU A 3 4.96 -27.50 3.84
C LEU A 3 3.47 -27.62 3.50
N ALA A 4 2.58 -27.16 4.38
CA ALA A 4 1.14 -27.24 4.15
C ALA A 4 0.70 -26.25 3.07
N THR A 5 1.24 -25.02 3.08
CA THR A 5 0.92 -23.99 2.08
C THR A 5 1.56 -24.26 0.72
N ALA A 6 2.59 -25.11 0.65
CA ALA A 6 3.21 -25.54 -0.60
C ALA A 6 2.57 -26.82 -1.20
N ALA A 7 2.08 -27.74 -0.36
CA ALA A 7 1.65 -29.07 -0.81
C ALA A 7 0.16 -29.18 -1.15
N TYR A 8 -0.72 -28.37 -0.53
CA TYR A 8 -2.16 -28.52 -0.69
C TYR A 8 -2.76 -27.47 -1.61
N PRO A 9 -3.74 -27.85 -2.47
CA PRO A 9 -4.52 -26.89 -3.24
C PRO A 9 -5.37 -26.02 -2.30
N GLU A 10 -5.66 -24.77 -2.71
CA GLU A 10 -6.34 -23.76 -1.88
C GLU A 10 -7.64 -24.25 -1.22
N ARG A 11 -8.34 -25.21 -1.85
CA ARG A 11 -9.57 -25.83 -1.35
C ARG A 11 -9.38 -26.68 -0.09
N ASP A 12 -8.31 -27.47 -0.04
CA ASP A 12 -8.03 -28.36 1.10
C ASP A 12 -7.27 -27.63 2.20
N LEU A 13 -6.69 -26.48 1.84
CA LEU A 13 -5.91 -25.65 2.73
C LEU A 13 -6.76 -25.04 3.83
N GLU A 14 -8.02 -24.69 3.58
CA GLU A 14 -8.92 -24.16 4.61
C GLU A 14 -9.12 -25.17 5.75
N GLN A 15 -9.35 -26.44 5.43
CA GLN A 15 -9.62 -27.48 6.43
C GLN A 15 -8.40 -27.79 7.32
N GLN A 16 -7.18 -27.72 6.77
CA GLN A 16 -5.95 -28.06 7.48
C GLN A 16 -5.27 -26.84 8.13
N VAL A 17 -5.32 -25.68 7.49
CA VAL A 17 -4.63 -24.46 7.96
C VAL A 17 -5.48 -23.68 8.95
N SER A 18 -6.81 -23.67 8.83
CA SER A 18 -7.70 -23.00 9.80
C SER A 18 -7.44 -23.38 11.26
N PRO A 19 -7.45 -24.68 11.66
CA PRO A 19 -7.21 -25.05 13.06
C PRO A 19 -5.79 -24.70 13.53
N LEU A 20 -4.78 -24.79 12.64
CA LEU A 20 -3.41 -24.40 12.97
C LEU A 20 -3.29 -22.91 13.24
N LEU A 21 -3.98 -22.08 12.44
CA LEU A 21 -4.01 -20.63 12.62
C LEU A 21 -4.72 -20.24 13.91
N SER A 22 -5.86 -20.86 14.22
CA SER A 22 -6.56 -20.62 15.48
C SER A 22 -5.70 -20.97 16.69
N VAL A 23 -4.95 -22.08 16.63
CA VAL A 23 -3.99 -22.45 17.68
C VAL A 23 -2.84 -21.45 17.76
N LEU A 24 -2.26 -21.08 16.61
CA LEU A 24 -1.16 -20.11 16.54
C LEU A 24 -1.56 -18.76 17.14
N ARG A 25 -2.79 -18.30 16.87
CA ARG A 25 -3.36 -17.09 17.45
C ARG A 25 -3.49 -17.18 18.97
N LYS A 26 -4.04 -18.28 19.49
CA LYS A 26 -4.13 -18.52 20.94
C LYS A 26 -2.76 -18.55 21.61
N ILE A 27 -1.78 -19.17 20.95
CA ILE A 27 -0.39 -19.19 21.42
C ILE A 27 0.18 -17.77 21.43
N TYR A 28 -0.01 -16.99 20.36
CA TYR A 28 0.50 -15.62 20.28
C TYR A 28 -0.06 -14.73 21.39
N ALA A 29 -1.34 -14.87 21.74
CA ALA A 29 -1.97 -14.12 22.83
C ALA A 29 -1.27 -14.35 24.20
N VAL A 30 -0.85 -15.59 24.47
CA VAL A 30 -0.26 -16.01 25.76
C VAL A 30 1.28 -15.96 25.74
N ALA A 31 1.90 -15.90 24.57
CA ALA A 31 3.34 -16.06 24.40
C ALA A 31 4.18 -14.94 25.06
N PRO A 32 5.38 -15.28 25.60
CA PRO A 32 6.32 -14.29 26.11
C PRO A 32 6.93 -13.44 24.98
N ARG A 33 7.40 -12.23 25.33
CA ARG A 33 7.95 -11.25 24.37
C ARG A 33 8.96 -11.81 23.35
N PRO A 34 9.93 -12.68 23.74
CA PRO A 34 10.89 -13.23 22.78
C PRO A 34 10.24 -14.05 21.66
N VAL A 35 9.20 -14.82 22.00
CA VAL A 35 8.47 -15.65 21.03
C VAL A 35 7.64 -14.78 20.09
N LYS A 36 7.07 -13.68 20.59
CA LYS A 36 6.36 -12.69 19.75
C LYS A 36 7.30 -12.06 18.72
N VAL A 37 8.50 -11.68 19.11
CA VAL A 37 9.52 -11.13 18.19
C VAL A 37 9.91 -12.18 17.15
N HIS A 38 10.16 -13.42 17.57
CA HIS A 38 10.51 -14.48 16.63
C HIS A 38 9.39 -14.77 15.62
N LEU A 39 8.13 -14.81 16.07
CA LEU A 39 6.97 -14.98 15.19
C LEU A 39 6.79 -13.80 14.23
N ARG A 40 7.02 -12.56 14.69
CA ARG A 40 7.01 -11.38 13.83
C ARG A 40 8.05 -11.48 12.72
N VAL A 41 9.27 -11.87 13.06
CA VAL A 41 10.35 -12.03 12.07
C VAL A 41 10.04 -13.13 11.05
N LEU A 42 9.34 -14.19 11.47
CA LEU A 42 9.05 -15.34 10.61
C LEU A 42 7.83 -15.12 9.69
N LEU A 43 6.79 -14.43 10.18
CA LEU A 43 5.51 -14.30 9.47
C LEU A 43 5.34 -12.96 8.74
N LEU A 44 5.97 -11.89 9.23
CA LEU A 44 5.88 -10.60 8.55
C LEU A 44 6.86 -10.56 7.37
N PRO A 45 6.51 -9.86 6.27
CA PRO A 45 7.41 -9.67 5.14
C PRO A 45 8.71 -9.02 5.59
N THR A 46 9.83 -9.67 5.26
CA THR A 46 11.16 -9.13 5.52
C THR A 46 11.52 -8.08 4.46
N ALA A 47 12.64 -7.36 4.66
CA ALA A 47 13.13 -6.41 3.65
C ALA A 47 13.46 -7.10 2.31
N GLU A 48 13.85 -8.37 2.34
CA GLU A 48 14.14 -9.16 1.15
C GLU A 48 12.89 -9.50 0.34
N ASP A 49 11.76 -9.74 1.03
CA ASP A 49 10.46 -10.00 0.38
C ASP A 49 9.93 -8.79 -0.39
N ARG A 50 10.41 -7.59 -0.06
CA ARG A 50 10.02 -6.31 -0.68
C ARG A 50 10.86 -5.95 -1.90
N LEU A 51 11.82 -6.77 -2.31
CA LEU A 51 12.52 -6.56 -3.58
C LEU A 51 11.59 -6.77 -4.79
N LYS A 52 10.53 -7.55 -4.61
CA LYS A 52 9.45 -7.76 -5.58
C LYS A 52 8.12 -7.28 -4.97
N PRO A 53 7.07 -7.09 -5.79
CA PRO A 53 5.74 -6.80 -5.26
C PRO A 53 5.32 -7.82 -4.19
N LEU A 54 4.78 -7.35 -3.07
CA LEU A 54 4.38 -8.22 -1.96
C LEU A 54 3.37 -9.27 -2.46
N GLY A 55 3.58 -10.52 -2.07
CA GLY A 55 2.79 -11.65 -2.53
C GLY A 55 3.32 -12.30 -3.82
N ALA A 56 4.21 -11.67 -4.60
CA ALA A 56 4.75 -12.27 -5.82
C ALA A 56 5.85 -13.32 -5.56
N THR A 57 6.52 -13.28 -4.40
CA THR A 57 7.59 -14.23 -4.05
C THR A 57 7.04 -15.59 -3.60
N ASN A 58 7.88 -16.61 -3.63
CA ASN A 58 7.55 -17.97 -3.16
C ASN A 58 7.95 -18.18 -1.68
N THR A 59 8.04 -17.11 -0.90
CA THR A 59 8.33 -17.18 0.55
C THR A 59 7.05 -17.46 1.35
N LEU A 60 7.22 -17.92 2.58
CA LEU A 60 6.10 -18.19 3.49
C LEU A 60 5.23 -16.94 3.68
N SER A 61 5.85 -15.78 3.92
CA SER A 61 5.17 -14.50 4.12
C SER A 61 4.29 -14.15 2.90
N SER A 62 4.80 -14.29 1.68
CA SER A 62 4.02 -14.05 0.46
C SER A 62 2.88 -15.04 0.25
N ARG A 63 3.08 -16.33 0.59
CA ARG A 63 1.98 -17.32 0.57
C ARG A 63 0.89 -16.95 1.58
N ILE A 64 1.27 -16.55 2.79
CA ILE A 64 0.32 -16.11 3.82
C ILE A 64 -0.46 -14.87 3.37
N LEU A 65 0.22 -13.89 2.76
CA LEU A 65 -0.43 -12.69 2.22
C LEU A 65 -1.44 -13.02 1.11
N LYS A 66 -1.10 -13.94 0.21
CA LYS A 66 -2.05 -14.45 -0.82
C LYS A 66 -3.25 -15.15 -0.18
N LEU A 67 -3.03 -15.95 0.86
CA LEU A 67 -4.11 -16.61 1.58
C LEU A 67 -5.01 -15.62 2.33
N SER A 68 -4.46 -14.51 2.82
CA SER A 68 -5.26 -13.43 3.43
C SER A 68 -6.14 -12.65 2.44
N THR A 69 -6.00 -12.89 1.14
CA THR A 69 -6.87 -12.30 0.11
C THR A 69 -7.56 -13.34 -0.76
N SER A 70 -7.30 -14.65 -0.57
CA SER A 70 -7.96 -15.70 -1.34
C SER A 70 -9.46 -15.76 -1.02
N PRO A 71 -10.34 -15.78 -2.04
CA PRO A 71 -11.78 -15.92 -1.86
C PRO A 71 -12.20 -17.37 -1.54
N LEU A 72 -11.33 -18.35 -1.76
CA LEU A 72 -11.66 -19.77 -1.64
C LEU A 72 -11.62 -20.28 -0.19
N ALA A 73 -11.00 -19.53 0.73
CA ALA A 73 -10.81 -19.92 2.12
C ALA A 73 -11.16 -18.76 3.08
N PRO A 74 -12.45 -18.40 3.21
CA PRO A 74 -12.88 -17.22 3.98
C PRO A 74 -12.51 -17.30 5.47
N THR A 75 -12.57 -18.48 6.09
CA THR A 75 -12.26 -18.61 7.53
C THR A 75 -10.78 -18.41 7.81
N ALA A 76 -9.92 -19.01 6.98
CA ALA A 76 -8.48 -18.83 7.06
C ALA A 76 -8.08 -17.38 6.77
N ARG A 77 -8.75 -16.73 5.81
CA ARG A 77 -8.56 -15.32 5.46
C ARG A 77 -8.76 -14.40 6.66
N GLU A 78 -9.86 -14.58 7.39
CA GLU A 78 -10.20 -13.78 8.57
C GLU A 78 -9.21 -14.03 9.71
N GLU A 79 -8.95 -15.30 10.06
CA GLU A 79 -8.02 -15.65 11.14
C GLU A 79 -6.59 -15.17 10.85
N LEU A 80 -6.12 -15.26 9.61
CA LEU A 80 -4.83 -14.72 9.19
C LEU A 80 -4.76 -13.21 9.35
N SER A 81 -5.78 -12.50 8.89
CA SER A 81 -5.81 -11.04 8.94
C SER A 81 -5.85 -10.55 10.39
N HIS A 82 -6.62 -11.22 11.26
CA HIS A 82 -6.63 -10.97 12.69
C HIS A 82 -5.26 -11.24 13.34
N LEU A 83 -4.60 -12.35 12.98
CA LEU A 83 -3.26 -12.68 13.49
C LEU A 83 -2.24 -11.62 13.07
N LEU A 84 -2.22 -11.22 11.79
CA LEU A 84 -1.31 -10.17 11.29
C LEU A 84 -1.57 -8.81 11.96
N PHE A 85 -2.83 -8.49 12.25
CA PHE A 85 -3.22 -7.27 12.96
C PHE A 85 -2.79 -7.31 14.44
N GLU A 86 -2.95 -8.44 15.12
CA GLU A 86 -2.48 -8.63 16.50
C GLU A 86 -0.95 -8.60 16.59
N MET A 87 -0.26 -9.11 15.56
CA MET A 87 1.19 -8.98 15.43
C MET A 87 1.63 -7.53 15.22
N SER A 88 0.78 -6.68 14.63
CA SER A 88 1.03 -5.25 14.40
C SER A 88 0.52 -4.35 15.54
N ASP A 89 0.46 -4.90 16.76
CA ASP A 89 0.05 -4.20 17.99
C ASP A 89 -1.37 -3.61 17.94
N LYS A 90 -2.22 -4.14 17.05
CA LYS A 90 -3.60 -3.66 16.79
C LYS A 90 -3.66 -2.21 16.29
N ASP A 91 -2.58 -1.73 15.70
CA ASP A 91 -2.51 -0.41 15.09
C ASP A 91 -2.61 -0.49 13.58
N ALA A 92 -3.54 0.26 12.99
CA ALA A 92 -3.74 0.30 11.54
C ALA A 92 -2.49 0.79 10.79
N LYS A 93 -1.78 1.78 11.35
CA LYS A 93 -0.55 2.34 10.75
C LYS A 93 0.56 1.30 10.65
N ASN A 94 0.85 0.62 11.76
CA ASN A 94 1.86 -0.44 11.82
C ASN A 94 1.47 -1.64 10.94
N PHE A 95 0.18 -1.96 10.89
CA PHE A 95 -0.34 -3.02 10.04
C PHE A 95 -0.12 -2.72 8.56
N VAL A 96 -0.48 -1.52 8.10
CA VAL A 96 -0.25 -1.08 6.71
C VAL A 96 1.24 -1.02 6.37
N GLN A 97 2.09 -0.58 7.29
CA GLN A 97 3.55 -0.59 7.12
C GLN A 97 4.10 -2.00 6.91
N ASN A 98 3.68 -2.96 7.73
CA ASN A 98 4.21 -4.32 7.72
C ASN A 98 3.67 -5.16 6.55
N VAL A 99 2.37 -5.05 6.28
CA VAL A 99 1.63 -5.94 5.35
C VAL A 99 1.41 -5.30 3.97
N GLY A 100 1.47 -3.96 3.89
CA GLY A 100 1.16 -3.20 2.69
C GLY A 100 -0.32 -2.82 2.61
N TYR A 101 -0.61 -1.66 2.01
CA TYR A 101 -1.97 -1.12 1.96
C TYR A 101 -2.95 -2.01 1.18
N GLY A 102 -2.49 -2.61 0.07
CA GLY A 102 -3.32 -3.48 -0.76
C GLY A 102 -3.89 -4.67 0.01
N PHE A 103 -3.09 -5.32 0.84
CA PHE A 103 -3.51 -6.46 1.67
C PHE A 103 -4.27 -6.02 2.93
N ALA A 104 -3.91 -4.88 3.51
CA ALA A 104 -4.51 -4.40 4.76
C ALA A 104 -5.91 -3.78 4.58
N SER A 105 -6.16 -3.11 3.45
CA SER A 105 -7.37 -2.30 3.21
C SER A 105 -8.67 -3.09 3.39
N GLY A 106 -8.74 -4.31 2.85
CA GLY A 106 -9.92 -5.16 2.96
C GLY A 106 -10.26 -5.56 4.39
N PHE A 107 -9.25 -5.87 5.19
CA PHE A 107 -9.43 -6.25 6.59
C PHE A 107 -9.83 -5.05 7.46
N LEU A 108 -9.18 -3.90 7.29
CA LEU A 108 -9.47 -2.69 8.06
C LEU A 108 -10.89 -2.20 7.82
N PHE A 109 -11.35 -2.25 6.56
CA PHE A 109 -12.73 -1.92 6.19
C PHE A 109 -13.75 -2.84 6.87
N GLN A 110 -13.52 -4.16 6.83
CA GLN A 110 -14.43 -5.14 7.44
C GLN A 110 -14.52 -5.02 8.96
N ASN A 111 -13.42 -4.65 9.62
CA ASN A 111 -13.34 -4.55 11.08
C ASN A 111 -13.64 -3.15 11.62
N ASN A 112 -14.14 -2.22 10.77
CA ASN A 112 -14.41 -0.82 11.13
C ASN A 112 -13.21 -0.12 11.79
N VAL A 113 -11.99 -0.53 11.43
CA VAL A 113 -10.78 0.14 11.90
C VAL A 113 -10.55 1.34 10.98
N PRO A 114 -10.34 2.56 11.52
CA PRO A 114 -10.16 3.75 10.70
C PRO A 114 -8.97 3.54 9.76
N ILE A 115 -9.28 3.49 8.46
CA ILE A 115 -8.29 3.36 7.41
C ILE A 115 -7.65 4.75 7.27
N PRO A 116 -6.32 4.88 7.28
CA PRO A 116 -5.70 6.13 6.88
C PRO A 116 -6.16 6.47 5.45
N GLU A 117 -6.73 7.67 5.27
CA GLU A 117 -7.37 8.08 4.00
C GLU A 117 -6.42 7.93 2.81
N ASN A 118 -5.11 8.05 3.05
CA ASN A 118 -4.08 7.68 2.08
C ASN A 118 -3.15 6.62 2.63
N ALA A 119 -2.71 5.70 1.76
CA ALA A 119 -1.58 4.80 2.03
C ALA A 119 -0.31 5.57 2.46
N LEU A 120 -0.24 6.84 2.07
CA LEU A 120 0.80 7.80 2.45
C LEU A 120 0.66 8.27 3.91
N ASP A 121 -0.55 8.40 4.45
CA ASP A 121 -0.79 8.86 5.83
C ASP A 121 -0.44 7.80 6.88
N ALA A 122 -0.42 6.52 6.48
CA ALA A 122 0.15 5.45 7.30
C ALA A 122 1.66 5.61 7.52
N TRP A 123 2.32 6.36 6.62
CA TRP A 123 3.76 6.53 6.54
C TRP A 123 4.23 7.96 6.81
N SER A 124 3.31 8.91 6.83
CA SER A 124 3.54 10.28 7.27
C SER A 124 3.95 10.29 8.74
N ILE A 125 5.18 10.74 9.00
CA ILE A 125 5.71 11.05 10.34
C ILE A 125 5.08 12.36 10.82
N ASN A 126 3.75 12.42 10.94
CA ASN A 126 3.09 13.49 11.68
C ASN A 126 2.60 12.88 13.00
N ASP A 127 3.55 12.79 13.93
CA ASP A 127 3.27 12.49 15.32
C ASP A 127 2.68 13.76 15.96
N SER A 128 1.38 14.02 15.72
CA SER A 128 0.66 15.09 16.40
C SER A 128 0.19 14.62 17.78
N ALA A 129 1.15 14.26 18.63
CA ALA A 129 0.99 14.23 20.07
C ALA A 129 1.74 15.45 20.65
N SER A 130 1.19 16.65 20.42
CA SER A 130 1.66 17.85 21.10
C SER A 130 0.47 18.77 21.39
N VAL A 131 0.16 18.83 22.67
CA VAL A 131 -0.72 19.79 23.32
C VAL A 131 -0.27 21.21 23.03
N GLY A 132 -1.20 22.06 22.61
CA GLY A 132 -1.20 23.49 22.95
C GLY A 132 -0.33 24.43 22.11
N GLY A 133 -1.02 25.24 21.30
CA GLY A 133 -0.70 26.62 20.91
C GLY A 133 0.76 27.11 20.96
N ARG A 134 1.28 27.50 19.79
CA ARG A 134 1.59 28.90 19.41
C ARG A 134 2.44 28.95 18.14
N SER A 135 2.17 29.97 17.35
CA SER A 135 2.93 30.45 16.19
C SER A 135 4.41 30.66 16.49
N SER A 136 5.31 30.29 15.57
CA SER A 136 6.19 31.25 14.86
C SER A 136 7.29 30.55 14.06
N VAL A 137 7.32 30.87 12.76
CA VAL A 137 8.52 31.20 11.96
C VAL A 137 9.70 30.22 11.97
N GLY A 138 9.79 29.47 10.87
CA GLY A 138 10.95 29.55 9.98
C GLY A 138 12.17 28.73 10.36
N GLU A 139 12.26 27.52 9.81
CA GLU A 139 13.53 26.89 9.47
C GLU A 139 13.36 26.07 8.19
N ARG A 140 13.92 26.61 7.10
CA ARG A 140 13.99 25.99 5.79
C ARG A 140 15.09 24.92 5.84
N SER A 141 14.71 23.68 6.10
CA SER A 141 15.55 22.54 5.74
C SER A 141 15.16 22.08 4.35
N SER A 142 15.90 22.58 3.37
CA SER A 142 15.93 22.09 2.00
C SER A 142 16.47 20.66 2.00
N SER A 143 15.57 19.68 2.05
CA SER A 143 15.78 18.40 1.37
C SER A 143 14.64 18.23 0.37
N SER A 144 15.04 18.39 -0.89
CA SER A 144 14.29 18.22 -2.13
C SER A 144 13.21 17.14 -2.05
N SER A 145 11.97 17.52 -2.37
CA SER A 145 10.94 16.66 -2.97
C SER A 145 11.03 15.19 -2.58
N ALA A 146 11.04 14.90 -1.28
CA ALA A 146 10.83 13.54 -0.78
C ALA A 146 9.36 13.23 -1.06
N ARG A 147 9.10 12.79 -2.28
CA ARG A 147 7.86 12.12 -2.65
C ARG A 147 7.52 11.20 -1.49
N THR A 148 6.35 11.44 -0.90
CA THR A 148 5.84 10.76 0.29
C THR A 148 5.82 9.27 -0.01
N PHE A 149 6.83 8.53 0.44
CA PHE A 149 6.96 7.08 0.25
C PHE A 149 7.23 6.46 1.63
N GLY A 150 6.80 5.21 1.82
CA GLY A 150 6.96 4.52 3.10
C GLY A 150 8.42 4.20 3.36
N MET A 151 8.91 4.38 4.59
CA MET A 151 10.25 3.92 4.95
C MET A 151 10.17 2.61 5.71
N VAL A 152 10.80 1.56 5.18
CA VAL A 152 10.98 0.28 5.86
C VAL A 152 12.46 -0.07 5.83
N GLY A 153 13.09 -0.19 7.00
CA GLY A 153 14.54 -0.45 7.10
C GLY A 153 15.42 0.63 6.48
N GLY A 154 14.94 1.89 6.43
CA GLY A 154 15.66 3.03 5.83
C GLY A 154 15.51 3.16 4.31
N LYS A 155 14.76 2.27 3.64
CA LYS A 155 14.49 2.33 2.20
C LYS A 155 13.09 2.82 1.90
N ALA A 156 12.94 3.60 0.82
CA ALA A 156 11.65 4.03 0.32
C ALA A 156 10.88 2.86 -0.31
N VAL A 157 9.59 2.75 -0.01
CA VAL A 157 8.68 1.67 -0.40
C VAL A 157 7.44 2.25 -1.06
N ASN A 158 7.00 1.58 -2.13
CA ASN A 158 5.79 1.90 -2.85
C ASN A 158 4.55 1.47 -2.04
N PRO A 159 3.59 2.37 -1.76
CA PRO A 159 2.40 2.08 -0.95
C PRO A 159 1.47 1.03 -1.50
N ILE A 160 1.45 0.89 -2.83
CA ILE A 160 0.50 0.04 -3.52
C ILE A 160 1.06 -1.36 -3.65
N THR A 161 2.31 -1.48 -4.12
CA THR A 161 2.95 -2.78 -4.36
C THR A 161 3.70 -3.32 -3.14
N GLY A 162 4.02 -2.46 -2.17
CA GLY A 162 4.85 -2.80 -1.02
C GLY A 162 6.32 -3.07 -1.37
N GLN A 163 6.71 -2.83 -2.62
CA GLN A 163 8.05 -3.04 -3.15
C GLN A 163 8.97 -1.86 -2.81
N THR A 164 10.26 -2.12 -2.60
CA THR A 164 11.27 -1.06 -2.46
C THR A 164 11.47 -0.33 -3.79
N LEU A 165 11.49 1.00 -3.77
CA LEU A 165 11.61 1.83 -4.97
C LEU A 165 12.88 1.54 -5.78
N GLU A 166 13.98 1.17 -5.10
CA GLU A 166 15.24 0.83 -5.74
C GLU A 166 15.17 -0.43 -6.63
N SER A 167 14.19 -1.30 -6.36
CA SER A 167 14.02 -2.58 -7.06
C SER A 167 12.81 -2.58 -7.99
N GLU A 168 12.05 -1.49 -8.03
CA GLU A 168 10.94 -1.32 -8.96
C GLU A 168 11.52 -1.08 -10.36
N GLU A 169 11.17 -1.96 -11.30
CA GLU A 169 11.49 -1.76 -12.70
C GLU A 169 10.85 -0.44 -13.16
N PRO A 170 11.63 0.48 -13.76
CA PRO A 170 11.05 1.68 -14.35
C PRO A 170 9.92 1.29 -15.29
N TRP A 171 8.78 1.98 -15.17
CA TRP A 171 7.67 1.75 -16.10
C TRP A 171 8.10 2.12 -17.53
N GLU A 172 8.49 1.12 -18.29
CA GLU A 172 8.69 1.17 -19.74
C GLU A 172 7.37 0.79 -20.44
N GLY A 173 6.27 1.45 -20.07
CA GLY A 173 5.06 1.34 -20.88
C GLY A 173 5.32 1.84 -22.30
N ASN A 174 4.55 1.33 -23.26
CA ASN A 174 4.57 1.86 -24.63
C ASN A 174 4.44 3.38 -24.56
N LYS A 175 5.47 4.08 -25.05
CA LYS A 175 5.43 5.53 -25.19
C LYS A 175 4.24 5.84 -26.11
N MET A 176 3.15 6.32 -25.52
CA MET A 176 1.95 6.68 -26.28
C MET A 176 2.37 7.60 -27.42
N THR A 177 1.88 7.28 -28.63
CA THR A 177 2.11 8.14 -29.78
C THR A 177 1.47 9.51 -29.54
N ARG A 178 1.93 10.55 -30.25
CA ARG A 178 1.40 11.91 -30.11
C ARG A 178 -0.12 11.94 -30.31
N GLU A 179 -0.61 11.24 -31.32
CA GLU A 179 -2.04 11.16 -31.63
C GLU A 179 -2.84 10.45 -30.52
N GLU A 180 -2.29 9.40 -29.91
CA GLU A 180 -2.94 8.72 -28.78
C GLU A 180 -2.99 9.60 -27.54
N LYS A 181 -1.93 10.37 -27.27
CA LYS A 181 -1.92 11.35 -26.17
C LYS A 181 -3.00 12.42 -26.35
N GLU A 182 -3.19 12.91 -27.58
CA GLU A 182 -4.24 13.88 -27.90
C GLU A 182 -5.65 13.29 -27.68
N ARG A 183 -5.90 12.06 -28.16
CA ARG A 183 -7.18 11.36 -27.93
C ARG A 183 -7.45 11.03 -26.46
N GLU A 184 -6.42 10.65 -25.70
CA GLU A 184 -6.56 10.43 -24.26
C GLU A 184 -6.80 11.75 -23.51
N ALA A 185 -6.17 12.85 -23.91
CA ALA A 185 -6.40 14.17 -23.34
C ALA A 185 -7.85 14.64 -23.58
N GLU A 186 -8.39 14.44 -24.77
CA GLU A 186 -9.81 14.72 -25.05
C GLU A 186 -10.73 13.87 -24.17
N ARG A 187 -10.43 12.57 -24.04
CA ARG A 187 -11.22 11.66 -23.20
C ARG A 187 -11.21 12.09 -21.73
N LEU A 188 -10.05 12.49 -21.20
CA LEU A 188 -9.90 13.00 -19.84
C LEU A 188 -10.65 14.33 -19.65
N MET A 189 -10.59 15.24 -20.62
CA MET A 189 -11.33 16.50 -20.59
C MET A 189 -12.84 16.26 -20.44
N VAL A 190 -13.40 15.31 -21.20
CA VAL A 190 -14.81 14.93 -21.10
C VAL A 190 -15.14 14.29 -19.74
N MET A 191 -14.25 13.45 -19.20
CA MET A 191 -14.44 12.87 -17.86
C MET A 191 -14.45 13.95 -16.77
N PHE A 192 -13.55 14.93 -16.83
CA PHE A 192 -13.53 16.06 -15.91
C PHE A 192 -14.79 16.92 -16.01
N ASP A 193 -15.25 17.24 -17.23
CA ASP A 193 -16.48 18.00 -17.43
C ASP A 193 -17.71 17.24 -16.89
N ARG A 194 -17.75 15.90 -17.05
CA ARG A 194 -18.81 15.05 -16.47
C ARG A 194 -18.75 15.00 -14.95
N LEU A 195 -17.56 14.89 -14.37
CA LEU A 195 -17.36 14.88 -12.92
C LEU A 195 -17.78 16.23 -12.31
N GLN A 196 -17.41 17.34 -12.95
CA GLN A 196 -17.79 18.69 -12.54
C GLN A 196 -19.30 18.92 -12.63
N LYS A 197 -19.96 18.43 -13.70
CA LYS A 197 -21.42 18.47 -13.85
C LYS A 197 -22.15 17.65 -12.81
N ASN A 198 -21.58 16.52 -12.37
CA ASN A 198 -22.17 15.67 -11.33
C ASN A 198 -22.04 16.27 -9.91
N GLY A 199 -21.28 17.35 -9.72
CA GLY A 199 -21.33 18.20 -8.52
C GLY A 199 -20.76 17.59 -7.22
N ILE A 200 -20.27 16.35 -7.24
CA ILE A 200 -19.78 15.62 -6.06
C ILE A 200 -18.36 16.06 -5.67
N ILE A 201 -17.55 16.53 -6.63
CA ILE A 201 -16.18 17.00 -6.40
C ILE A 201 -15.94 18.28 -7.21
N LYS A 202 -15.68 19.40 -6.53
CA LYS A 202 -15.25 20.66 -7.16
C LYS A 202 -13.72 20.67 -7.29
N THR A 203 -13.19 19.94 -8.26
CA THR A 203 -11.78 20.07 -8.64
C THR A 203 -11.74 20.75 -9.99
N GLU A 204 -11.11 21.92 -10.06
CA GLU A 204 -10.89 22.61 -11.33
C GLU A 204 -10.03 21.72 -12.24
N ASN A 205 -10.42 21.61 -13.51
CA ASN A 205 -9.68 20.77 -14.46
C ASN A 205 -8.24 21.32 -14.55
N PRO A 206 -7.22 20.53 -14.19
CA PRO A 206 -5.83 21.01 -14.12
C PRO A 206 -5.30 21.53 -15.47
N MET A 207 -5.88 21.06 -16.59
CA MET A 207 -5.56 21.60 -17.92
C MET A 207 -6.06 23.03 -18.11
N ARG A 208 -7.25 23.37 -17.60
CA ARG A 208 -7.81 24.73 -17.70
C ARG A 208 -7.08 25.71 -16.79
N THR A 209 -6.69 25.30 -15.58
CA THR A 209 -5.92 26.15 -14.67
C THR A 209 -4.52 26.42 -15.24
N MET A 210 -3.84 25.41 -15.78
CA MET A 210 -2.53 25.61 -16.43
C MET A 210 -2.60 26.49 -17.69
N GLN A 211 -3.70 26.42 -18.46
CA GLN A 211 -3.95 27.30 -19.61
C GLN A 211 -4.22 28.75 -19.19
N GLN A 212 -4.95 28.96 -18.09
CA GLN A 212 -5.18 30.30 -17.51
C GLN A 212 -3.93 30.90 -16.87
N GLU A 213 -3.08 30.06 -16.27
CA GLU A 213 -1.80 30.46 -15.67
C GLU A 213 -0.70 30.75 -16.71
N GLY A 214 -1.00 30.60 -18.02
CA GLY A 214 -0.04 30.82 -19.10
C GLY A 214 1.17 29.88 -19.04
N ARG A 215 1.02 28.74 -18.35
CA ARG A 215 2.08 27.75 -18.09
C ARG A 215 2.02 26.58 -19.07
N PHE A 216 1.43 26.83 -20.24
CA PHE A 216 1.39 25.89 -21.35
C PHE A 216 2.70 26.02 -22.11
N GLU A 217 3.53 24.99 -22.03
CA GLU A 217 4.59 24.80 -23.03
C GLU A 217 3.87 24.31 -24.29
N GLU A 218 3.59 25.24 -25.22
CA GLU A 218 3.29 24.81 -26.59
C GLU A 218 4.52 24.03 -27.06
N LEU A 219 4.35 22.73 -27.28
CA LEU A 219 5.38 21.91 -27.87
C LEU A 219 5.75 22.55 -29.21
N SER A 220 6.91 23.18 -29.28
CA SER A 220 7.48 23.67 -30.53
C SER A 220 7.61 22.46 -31.46
N ASP A 221 7.19 22.61 -32.72
CA ASP A 221 7.29 21.57 -33.74
C ASP A 221 8.75 21.15 -34.08
N ASP A 222 9.76 21.70 -33.37
CA ASP A 222 11.19 21.60 -33.67
C ASP A 222 11.96 20.48 -32.93
N ASP A 223 11.31 19.59 -32.17
CA ASP A 223 11.96 18.32 -31.73
C ASP A 223 12.02 17.29 -32.88
N SER A 224 12.33 17.77 -34.09
CA SER A 224 12.63 17.01 -35.29
C SER A 224 14.14 17.01 -35.54
N SER A 225 14.86 16.11 -34.87
CA SER A 225 16.14 15.55 -35.34
C SER A 225 16.44 14.24 -34.63
#